data_AF-A0A1G2FWD7-F1
#
_entry.id   AF-A0A1G2FWD7-F1
#
_cell.length_a   1.000
_cell.length_b   1.000
_cell.length_c   1.000
_cell.angle_alpha   90.00
_cell.angle_beta   90.00
_cell.angle_gamma   90.00
#
_symmetry.space_group_name_H-M   'P 1'
#
loop_
_entity.id
_entity.type
_entity.pdbx_description
1 polymer ?
#
loop_
_entity_poly.entity_id
_entity_poly.type
_entity_poly.pdbx_seq_one_letter_code
_entity_poly.pdbx_strand_id
1 'polypeptide(L)'
;MRYKNTLKNGLVRYIVFKEDGKWYAVALEFNIIEEGDDPREVLILLFEAIQGYIESARKIKARPQILNQKSDKEYEDLWSVLQRRKTSVTVEKNIPSVYTFGERALAAA
;
A
#
# COMPACT_ATOMS: atom_id res chain seq x y z
N MET A 1 -1.04 4.68 -23.36
CA MET A 1 -1.52 4.35 -21.98
C MET A 1 -1.31 5.56 -21.09
N ARG A 2 -2.30 5.93 -20.28
CA ARG A 2 -2.18 6.97 -19.25
C ARG A 2 -1.81 6.30 -17.93
N TYR A 3 -0.64 6.59 -17.39
CA TYR A 3 -0.22 6.07 -16.08
C TYR A 3 -0.98 6.79 -14.96
N LYS A 4 -1.37 6.06 -13.91
CA LYS A 4 -2.03 6.62 -12.73
C LYS A 4 -1.02 7.35 -11.84
N ASN A 5 0.12 6.71 -11.62
CA ASN A 5 1.24 7.27 -10.89
C ASN A 5 2.34 7.73 -11.85
N THR A 6 2.91 8.89 -11.58
CA THR A 6 4.04 9.47 -12.30
C THR A 6 5.10 9.91 -11.30
N LEU A 7 6.28 10.27 -11.80
CA LEU A 7 7.34 10.83 -10.93
C LEU A 7 6.90 12.12 -10.20
N LYS A 8 5.85 12.80 -10.67
CA LYS A 8 5.37 14.08 -10.12
C LYS A 8 4.15 13.94 -9.21
N ASN A 9 3.24 13.03 -9.53
CA ASN A 9 1.96 12.89 -8.86
C ASN A 9 1.44 11.45 -8.90
N GLY A 10 0.58 11.12 -7.96
CA GLY A 10 -0.02 9.80 -7.88
C GLY A 10 -0.55 9.52 -6.48
N LEU A 11 -1.17 8.36 -6.34
CA LEU A 11 -1.65 7.79 -5.09
C LEU A 11 -1.14 6.35 -4.99
N VAL A 12 -0.62 5.98 -3.84
CA VAL A 12 -0.31 4.59 -3.49
C VAL A 12 -1.29 4.14 -2.41
N ARG A 13 -1.92 2.99 -2.64
CA ARG A 13 -2.79 2.34 -1.66
C ARG A 13 -1.94 1.60 -0.66
N TYR A 14 -2.34 1.68 0.61
CA TYR A 14 -1.73 0.91 1.68
C TYR A 14 -2.75 0.21 2.55
N ILE A 15 -2.35 -0.94 3.10
CA ILE A 15 -3.12 -1.74 4.05
C ILE A 15 -2.18 -2.17 5.18
N VAL A 16 -2.63 -2.04 6.43
CA VAL A 16 -1.95 -2.58 7.60
C VAL A 16 -2.83 -3.60 8.27
N PHE A 17 -2.38 -4.84 8.34
CA PHE A 17 -3.17 -5.96 8.86
C PHE A 17 -2.32 -6.94 9.67
N LYS A 18 -2.98 -7.75 10.50
CA LYS A 18 -2.38 -8.77 11.32
C LYS A 18 -2.67 -10.16 10.77
N GLU A 19 -1.62 -10.95 10.64
CA GLU A 19 -1.68 -12.36 10.22
C GLU A 19 -0.61 -13.15 10.98
N ASP A 20 -0.95 -14.35 11.44
CA ASP A 20 -0.05 -15.26 12.15
C ASP A 20 0.76 -14.63 13.30
N GLY A 21 0.13 -13.69 14.01
CA GLY A 21 0.74 -13.02 15.17
C GLY A 21 1.57 -11.78 14.83
N LYS A 22 1.86 -11.53 13.55
CA LYS A 22 2.67 -10.39 13.08
C LYS A 22 1.83 -9.35 12.35
N TRP A 23 2.35 -8.13 12.29
CA TRP A 23 1.77 -7.03 11.53
C TRP A 23 2.49 -6.88 10.20
N TYR A 24 1.71 -6.67 9.15
CA TYR A 24 2.16 -6.41 7.80
C TYR A 24 1.62 -5.07 7.34
N ALA A 25 2.46 -4.28 6.69
CA ALA A 25 2.09 -3.05 6.00
C ALA A 25 2.48 -3.18 4.53
N VAL A 26 1.51 -3.04 3.62
CA VAL A 26 1.72 -3.29 2.19
C VAL A 26 1.42 -2.03 1.37
N ALA A 27 2.29 -1.69 0.43
CA ALA A 27 2.07 -0.67 -0.60
C ALA A 27 1.78 -1.36 -1.94
N LEU A 28 0.53 -1.30 -2.39
CA LEU A 28 0.04 -2.14 -3.49
C LEU A 28 0.76 -1.85 -4.82
N GLU A 29 0.81 -0.58 -5.23
CA GLU A 29 1.37 -0.19 -6.54
C GLU A 29 2.89 -0.38 -6.65
N PHE A 30 3.57 -0.58 -5.52
CA PHE A 30 5.03 -0.73 -5.45
C PHE A 30 5.48 -2.15 -5.06
N ASN A 31 4.54 -3.02 -4.68
CA ASN A 31 4.82 -4.36 -4.13
C ASN A 31 5.85 -4.31 -2.98
N ILE A 32 5.74 -3.32 -2.10
CA ILE A 32 6.56 -3.20 -0.89
C ILE A 32 5.76 -3.74 0.29
N ILE A 33 6.41 -4.55 1.13
CA ILE A 33 5.84 -5.14 2.33
C ILE A 33 6.83 -4.89 3.47
N GLU A 34 6.32 -4.37 4.58
CA GLU A 34 7.03 -4.29 5.85
C GLU A 34 6.36 -5.19 6.88
N GLU A 35 7.16 -5.85 7.72
CA GLU A 35 6.73 -6.80 8.73
C GLU A 35 7.27 -6.39 10.11
N GLY A 36 6.49 -6.61 11.17
CA GLY A 36 6.93 -6.32 12.53
C GLY A 36 5.91 -6.71 13.59
N ASP A 37 6.20 -6.35 14.84
CA ASP A 37 5.40 -6.72 16.00
C ASP A 37 4.41 -5.63 16.44
N ASP A 38 4.57 -4.39 15.94
CA ASP A 38 3.69 -3.25 16.21
C ASP A 38 3.12 -2.63 14.91
N PRO A 39 1.80 -2.36 14.84
CA PRO A 39 1.17 -1.87 13.62
C PRO A 39 1.57 -0.43 13.25
N ARG A 40 2.01 0.38 14.21
CA ARG A 40 2.44 1.76 13.95
C ARG A 40 3.86 1.78 13.43
N GLU A 41 4.72 0.93 13.99
CA GLU A 41 6.09 0.75 13.51
C GLU A 41 6.11 0.34 12.04
N VAL A 42 5.40 -0.74 11.67
CA VAL A 42 5.36 -1.20 10.27
C VAL A 42 4.76 -0.16 9.31
N LEU A 43 3.80 0.65 9.78
CA LEU A 43 3.23 1.73 8.99
C LEU A 43 4.25 2.86 8.73
N ILE A 44 5.03 3.23 9.74
CA ILE A 44 6.10 4.23 9.62
C ILE A 44 7.16 3.72 8.65
N LEU A 45 7.63 2.48 8.84
CA LEU A 45 8.61 1.85 7.97
C LEU A 45 8.12 1.78 6.52
N LEU A 46 6.86 1.40 6.29
CA LEU A 46 6.29 1.35 4.95
C LEU A 46 6.31 2.74 4.30
N PHE A 47 5.99 3.77 5.07
CA PHE A 47 5.96 5.14 4.60
C PHE A 47 7.35 5.69 4.27
N GLU A 48 8.37 5.30 5.02
CA GLU A 48 9.78 5.57 4.70
C GLU A 48 10.22 4.82 3.43
N ALA A 49 9.86 3.54 3.30
CA ALA A 49 10.15 2.73 2.13
C ALA A 49 9.50 3.29 0.85
N ILE A 50 8.21 3.68 0.92
CA ILE A 50 7.49 4.38 -0.16
C ILE A 50 8.26 5.65 -0.57
N GLN A 51 8.68 6.46 0.40
CA GLN A 51 9.40 7.71 0.13
C GLN A 51 10.74 7.42 -0.57
N GLY A 52 11.55 6.53 -0.01
CA GLY A 52 12.85 6.14 -0.60
C GLY A 52 12.72 5.53 -1.99
N TYR A 53 11.66 4.76 -2.25
CA TYR A 53 11.35 4.19 -3.56
C TYR A 53 11.04 5.29 -4.59
N ILE A 54 10.20 6.26 -4.24
CA ILE A 54 9.85 7.40 -5.11
C ILE A 54 11.08 8.29 -5.37
N GLU A 55 11.87 8.57 -4.35
CA GLU A 55 13.11 9.37 -4.48
C GLU A 55 14.12 8.69 -5.42
N SER A 56 14.28 7.37 -5.27
CA SER A 56 15.14 6.57 -6.14
C SER A 56 14.63 6.59 -7.58
N ALA A 57 13.32 6.39 -7.78
CA ALA A 57 12.66 6.48 -9.08
C ALA A 57 12.89 7.84 -9.77
N ARG A 58 12.78 8.94 -9.00
CA ARG A 58 13.03 10.31 -9.48
C ARG A 58 14.50 10.50 -9.87
N LYS A 59 15.42 10.07 -9.01
CA LYS A 59 16.87 10.23 -9.22
C LYS A 59 17.34 9.57 -10.50
N ILE A 60 16.84 8.37 -10.80
CA ILE A 60 17.22 7.63 -12.02
C ILE A 60 16.35 7.98 -13.23
N LYS A 61 15.39 8.91 -13.08
CA LYS A 61 14.39 9.25 -14.11
C LYS A 61 13.70 8.00 -14.66
N ALA A 62 13.29 7.12 -13.75
CA ALA A 62 12.68 5.85 -14.10
C ALA A 62 11.44 6.04 -14.96
N ARG A 63 11.15 5.05 -15.80
CA ARG A 63 9.89 5.04 -16.54
C ARG A 63 8.72 4.83 -15.56
N PRO A 64 7.55 5.43 -15.78
CA PRO A 64 6.44 5.39 -14.83
C PRO A 64 5.92 3.99 -14.45
N GLN A 65 6.21 2.97 -15.24
CA GLN A 65 5.82 1.57 -15.00
C GLN A 65 6.19 1.10 -13.59
N ILE A 66 7.35 1.51 -13.07
CA ILE A 66 7.82 1.07 -11.75
C ILE A 66 6.94 1.64 -10.61
N LEU A 67 6.17 2.70 -10.86
CA LEU A 67 5.22 3.29 -9.91
C LEU A 67 3.79 2.78 -10.10
N ASN A 68 3.58 1.90 -11.09
CA ASN A 68 2.28 1.35 -11.46
C ASN A 68 2.43 -0.17 -11.62
N GLN A 69 3.12 -0.82 -10.69
CA GLN A 69 3.27 -2.27 -10.76
C GLN A 69 1.89 -2.91 -10.61
N LYS A 70 1.76 -4.11 -11.18
CA LYS A 70 0.58 -4.93 -10.91
C LYS A 70 0.72 -5.43 -9.48
N SER A 71 -0.21 -5.00 -8.62
CA SER A 71 -0.27 -5.46 -7.24
C SER A 71 -0.61 -6.96 -7.19
N ASP A 72 -0.19 -7.61 -6.11
CA ASP A 72 -0.60 -8.99 -5.84
C ASP A 72 -2.13 -9.10 -5.69
N LYS A 73 -2.69 -10.19 -6.21
CA LYS A 73 -4.13 -10.45 -6.21
C LYS A 73 -4.67 -10.51 -4.78
N GLU A 74 -3.92 -11.08 -3.85
CA GLU A 74 -4.32 -11.19 -2.45
C GLU A 74 -4.63 -9.81 -1.84
N TYR A 75 -3.75 -8.84 -2.06
CA TYR A 75 -3.92 -7.49 -1.54
C TYR A 75 -4.97 -6.68 -2.29
N GLU A 76 -5.17 -6.94 -3.59
CA GLU A 76 -6.28 -6.35 -4.36
C GLU A 76 -7.64 -6.84 -3.87
N ASP A 77 -7.76 -8.14 -3.57
CA ASP A 77 -8.96 -8.74 -3.02
C ASP A 77 -9.23 -8.13 -1.64
N LEU A 78 -8.22 -8.08 -0.76
CA LEU A 78 -8.33 -7.48 0.57
C LEU A 78 -8.74 -6.00 0.50
N TRP A 79 -8.09 -5.19 -0.35
CA TRP A 79 -8.48 -3.80 -0.59
C TRP A 79 -9.95 -3.68 -0.99
N SER A 80 -10.38 -4.51 -1.94
CA SER A 80 -11.75 -4.52 -2.45
C SER A 80 -12.76 -4.81 -1.34
N VAL A 81 -12.47 -5.78 -0.47
CA VAL A 81 -13.35 -6.11 0.66
C VAL A 81 -13.39 -4.97 1.67
N LEU A 82 -12.26 -4.35 1.98
CA LEU A 82 -12.17 -3.22 2.92
C LEU A 82 -12.95 -2.00 2.41
N GLN A 83 -12.91 -1.72 1.11
CA GLN A 83 -13.70 -0.66 0.49
C GLN A 83 -15.21 -0.94 0.57
N ARG A 84 -15.64 -2.20 0.38
CA ARG A 84 -17.06 -2.60 0.55
C ARG A 84 -17.53 -2.51 2.01
N ARG A 85 -16.66 -2.78 2.97
CA ARG A 85 -16.97 -2.65 4.41
C ARG A 85 -17.16 -1.21 4.86
N LYS A 86 -16.46 -0.24 4.25
CA LYS A 86 -16.75 1.19 4.46
C LYS A 86 -18.20 1.55 4.11
N THR A 87 -18.86 0.77 3.26
CA THR A 87 -20.22 1.04 2.75
C THR A 87 -21.28 0.04 3.23
N SER A 88 -20.93 -1.09 3.85
CA SER A 88 -21.90 -2.12 4.29
C SER A 88 -21.39 -3.04 5.42
N VAL A 89 -22.26 -3.35 6.40
CA VAL A 89 -21.95 -4.05 7.67
C VAL A 89 -21.98 -5.58 7.53
N THR A 90 -21.42 -6.14 6.46
CA THR A 90 -21.41 -7.61 6.28
C THR A 90 -20.02 -8.17 6.56
N VAL A 91 -19.89 -8.94 7.64
CA VAL A 91 -18.64 -9.54 8.10
C VAL A 91 -18.40 -10.84 7.32
N GLU A 92 -17.70 -10.74 6.18
CA GLU A 92 -17.12 -11.93 5.54
C GLU A 92 -16.17 -12.64 6.53
N LYS A 93 -16.33 -13.96 6.70
CA LYS A 93 -15.46 -14.80 7.54
C LYS A 93 -14.11 -14.97 6.83
N ASN A 94 -13.01 -14.81 7.56
CA ASN A 94 -11.59 -14.93 7.14
C ASN A 94 -10.88 -13.66 6.64
N ILE A 95 -11.28 -12.47 7.06
CA ILE A 95 -10.44 -11.27 6.83
C ILE A 95 -9.45 -11.12 7.99
N PRO A 96 -8.15 -10.87 7.72
CA PRO A 96 -7.19 -10.55 8.77
C PRO A 96 -7.60 -9.31 9.57
N SER A 97 -7.07 -9.19 10.79
CA SER A 97 -7.36 -8.03 11.64
C SER A 97 -6.69 -6.79 11.06
N VAL A 98 -7.47 -5.84 10.54
CA VAL A 98 -6.93 -4.63 9.89
C VAL A 98 -6.79 -3.50 10.90
N TYR A 99 -5.59 -2.92 10.99
CA TYR A 99 -5.32 -1.73 11.80
C TYR A 99 -5.75 -0.45 11.07
N THR A 100 -5.30 -0.27 9.82
CA THR A 100 -5.66 0.88 8.99
C THR A 100 -5.47 0.57 7.51
N PHE A 101 -6.12 1.33 6.64
CA PHE A 101 -5.90 1.30 5.20
C PHE A 101 -6.29 2.64 4.57
N GLY A 102 -5.64 2.99 3.46
CA GLY A 102 -5.91 4.26 2.80
C GLY A 102 -5.05 4.50 1.56
N GLU A 103 -5.05 5.76 1.13
CA GLU A 103 -4.25 6.23 0.00
C GLU A 103 -3.26 7.27 0.50
N ARG A 104 -2.04 7.23 -0.03
CA ARG A 104 -0.99 8.21 0.25
C ARG A 104 -0.58 8.89 -1.05
N ALA A 105 -0.51 10.21 -1.04
CA ALA A 105 -0.03 10.98 -2.18
C ALA A 105 1.48 10.79 -2.39
N LEU A 106 1.90 10.70 -3.65
CA LEU A 106 3.32 10.63 -4.03
C LEU A 106 3.99 12.01 -4.12
N ALA A 107 3.24 13.09 -3.87
CA ALA A 107 3.74 14.45 -3.97
C ALA A 107 4.90 14.65 -2.98
N ALA A 108 5.96 15.33 -3.44
CA ALA A 108 7.04 15.76 -2.57
C ALA A 108 6.47 16.73 -1.52
N ALA A 109 6.84 16.51 -0.26
CA ALA A 109 6.87 17.59 0.73
C ALA A 109 7.91 18.64 0.30
#